data_AF-A0A090WQ75-F1
#
_entry.id   AF-A0A090WQ75-F1
#
_cell.length_a   1.000
_cell.length_b   1.000
_cell.length_c   1.000
_cell.angle_alpha   90.00
_cell.angle_beta   90.00
_cell.angle_gamma   90.00
#
_symmetry.space_group_name_H-M   'P 1'
#
loop_
_entity.id
_entity.type
_entity.pdbx_description
1 polymer ?
#
loop_
_entity_poly.entity_id
_entity_poly.type
_entity_poly.pdbx_seq_one_letter_code
_entity_poly.pdbx_strand_id
1 'polypeptide(L)'
;MVSLFMENMKQEGFRSMLKNQFIKHTDACVDDFLKGDVKSLFKNTKSLSKVVLSHFKPMIPQQFHELWKKGIDTNEYYLKLCGSGGGGYILGFTEDLSKAEKALSGYKLEVVYNF
;
A
#
# COMPACT_ATOMS: atom_id res chain seq x y z
N MET A 1 -14.32 -1.03 -10.61
CA MET A 1 -13.58 -1.25 -9.34
C MET A 1 -14.43 -1.12 -8.10
N VAL A 2 -15.20 -0.04 -7.95
CA VAL A 2 -16.12 0.13 -6.80
C VAL A 2 -17.13 -1.02 -6.70
N SER A 3 -17.74 -1.44 -7.81
CA SER A 3 -18.66 -2.59 -7.83
C SER A 3 -18.01 -3.87 -7.28
N LEU A 4 -16.80 -4.21 -7.74
CA LEU A 4 -16.04 -5.36 -7.24
C LEU A 4 -15.75 -5.27 -5.74
N PHE A 5 -15.41 -4.07 -5.23
CA PHE A 5 -15.26 -3.85 -3.80
C PHE A 5 -16.58 -4.09 -3.06
N MET A 6 -17.69 -3.57 -3.55
CA MET A 6 -19.02 -3.76 -2.94
C MET A 6 -19.46 -5.24 -2.96
N GLU A 7 -19.12 -5.99 -4.01
CA GLU A 7 -19.34 -7.44 -4.05
C GLU A 7 -18.49 -8.17 -3.00
N ASN A 8 -17.20 -7.83 -2.87
CA ASN A 8 -16.34 -8.39 -1.82
C ASN A 8 -16.87 -8.07 -0.42
N MET A 9 -17.44 -6.87 -0.21
CA MET A 9 -18.04 -6.45 1.05
C MET A 9 -19.25 -7.30 1.48
N LYS A 10 -19.90 -8.03 0.57
CA LYS A 10 -20.95 -8.99 0.95
C LYS A 10 -20.39 -10.21 1.70
N GLN A 11 -19.11 -10.52 1.49
CA GLN A 11 -18.43 -11.64 2.14
C GLN A 11 -18.03 -11.26 3.58
N GLU A 12 -18.45 -12.05 4.56
CA GLU A 12 -18.12 -11.81 5.97
C GLU A 12 -16.60 -11.82 6.22
N GLY A 13 -15.87 -12.76 5.60
CA GLY A 13 -14.42 -12.84 5.72
C GLY A 13 -13.71 -11.57 5.24
N PHE A 14 -14.16 -10.98 4.14
CA PHE A 14 -13.61 -9.73 3.62
C PHE A 14 -13.92 -8.55 4.56
N ARG A 15 -15.14 -8.48 5.10
CA ARG A 15 -15.53 -7.45 6.10
C ARG A 15 -14.69 -7.54 7.38
N SER A 16 -14.48 -8.76 7.88
CA SER A 16 -13.65 -9.00 9.05
C SER A 16 -12.19 -8.60 8.81
N MET A 17 -11.62 -8.98 7.65
CA MET A 17 -10.28 -8.54 7.25
C MET A 17 -10.18 -7.01 7.15
N LEU A 18 -11.16 -6.37 6.51
CA LEU A 18 -11.18 -4.92 6.34
C LEU A 18 -11.15 -4.22 7.70
N LYS A 19 -11.99 -4.64 8.65
CA LYS A 19 -12.05 -4.07 10.00
C LYS A 19 -10.78 -4.37 10.82
N ASN A 20 -10.37 -5.62 10.87
CA ASN A 20 -9.36 -6.08 11.83
C ASN A 20 -7.92 -5.96 11.34
N GLN A 21 -7.72 -5.77 10.02
CA GLN A 21 -6.39 -5.65 9.41
C GLN A 21 -6.24 -4.32 8.67
N PHE A 22 -7.06 -4.07 7.64
CA PHE A 22 -6.87 -2.90 6.77
C PHE A 22 -7.08 -1.58 7.52
N ILE A 23 -8.21 -1.41 8.19
CA ILE A 23 -8.53 -0.21 8.98
C ILE A 23 -7.54 -0.07 10.13
N LYS A 24 -7.31 -1.14 10.90
CA LYS A 24 -6.34 -1.16 11.99
C LYS A 24 -4.94 -0.66 11.58
N HIS A 25 -4.38 -1.16 10.48
CA HIS A 25 -3.07 -0.71 10.03
C HIS A 25 -3.09 0.71 9.46
N THR A 26 -4.19 1.13 8.83
CA THR A 26 -4.35 2.49 8.33
C THR A 26 -4.40 3.50 9.49
N ASP A 27 -5.18 3.23 10.53
CA ASP A 27 -5.28 4.08 11.72
C ASP A 27 -3.92 4.18 12.43
N ALA A 28 -3.21 3.05 12.56
CA ALA A 28 -1.87 3.05 13.12
C ALA A 28 -0.87 3.87 12.29
N CYS A 29 -0.93 3.81 10.96
CA CYS A 29 -0.12 4.67 10.10
C CYS A 29 -0.41 6.17 10.35
N VAL A 30 -1.68 6.54 10.53
CA VAL A 30 -2.06 7.94 10.81
C VAL A 30 -1.52 8.38 12.16
N ASP A 31 -1.72 7.57 13.21
CA ASP A 31 -1.23 7.86 14.55
C ASP A 31 0.31 7.99 14.60
N ASP A 32 1.02 7.06 13.95
CA ASP A 32 2.49 7.05 13.90
C ASP A 32 3.01 8.29 13.16
N PHE A 33 2.36 8.66 12.04
CA PHE A 33 2.71 9.87 11.29
C PHE A 33 2.54 11.15 12.14
N LEU A 34 1.40 11.28 12.82
CA LEU A 34 1.11 12.45 13.67
C LEU A 34 2.07 12.58 14.86
N LYS A 35 2.55 11.44 15.40
CA LYS A 35 3.52 11.41 16.50
C LYS A 35 4.97 11.50 16.05
N GLY A 36 5.24 11.41 14.74
CA GLY A 36 6.60 11.33 14.21
C GLY A 36 7.31 9.99 14.49
N ASP A 37 6.57 8.91 14.78
CA ASP A 37 7.15 7.57 14.95
C ASP A 37 7.39 6.91 13.57
N VAL A 38 8.47 7.33 12.91
CA VAL A 38 8.84 6.86 11.57
C VAL A 38 9.03 5.34 11.54
N LYS A 39 9.62 4.76 12.58
CA LYS A 39 9.91 3.31 12.61
C LYS A 39 8.62 2.49 12.66
N SER A 40 7.67 2.89 13.50
CA SER A 40 6.36 2.23 13.56
C SER A 40 5.56 2.49 12.29
N LEU A 41 5.61 3.71 11.74
CA LEU A 41 4.95 4.07 10.49
C LEU A 41 5.33 3.12 9.35
N PHE A 42 6.62 2.87 9.13
CA PHE A 42 7.06 1.97 8.05
C PHE A 42 6.70 0.50 8.31
N LYS A 43 6.72 0.05 9.57
CA LYS A 43 6.25 -1.30 9.93
C LYS A 43 4.75 -1.47 9.63
N ASN A 44 3.92 -0.49 9.98
CA ASN A 44 2.49 -0.51 9.71
C ASN A 44 2.20 -0.36 8.22
N THR A 45 2.95 0.49 7.51
CA THR A 45 2.82 0.68 6.05
C THR A 45 3.16 -0.61 5.29
N LYS A 46 4.20 -1.33 5.70
CA LYS A 46 4.51 -2.66 5.14
C LYS A 46 3.35 -3.64 5.34
N SER A 47 2.75 -3.63 6.53
CA SER A 47 1.62 -4.53 6.86
C SER A 47 0.39 -4.19 6.03
N LEU A 48 0.08 -2.89 5.88
CA LEU A 48 -0.99 -2.41 5.01
C LEU A 48 -0.75 -2.81 3.55
N SER A 49 0.46 -2.60 3.05
CA SER A 49 0.86 -2.97 1.69
C SER A 49 0.67 -4.47 1.42
N LYS A 50 1.00 -5.34 2.39
CA LYS A 50 0.73 -6.79 2.31
C LYS A 50 -0.76 -7.09 2.25
N VAL A 51 -1.57 -6.48 3.11
CA VAL A 51 -3.03 -6.65 3.13
C VAL A 51 -3.63 -6.26 1.77
N VAL A 52 -3.16 -5.16 1.19
CA VAL A 52 -3.59 -4.70 -0.14
C VAL A 52 -3.23 -5.74 -1.21
N LEU A 53 -1.97 -6.19 -1.27
CA LEU A 53 -1.54 -7.18 -2.26
C LEU A 53 -2.30 -8.51 -2.13
N SER A 54 -2.61 -8.94 -0.90
CA SER A 54 -3.29 -10.22 -0.64
C SER A 54 -4.79 -10.17 -0.93
N HIS A 55 -5.49 -9.12 -0.50
CA HIS A 55 -6.96 -9.07 -0.52
C HIS A 55 -7.55 -8.18 -1.60
N PHE A 56 -6.74 -7.27 -2.16
CA PHE A 56 -7.15 -6.33 -3.19
C PHE A 56 -6.43 -6.60 -4.52
N LYS A 57 -5.78 -7.76 -4.66
CA LYS A 57 -5.06 -8.16 -5.88
C LYS A 57 -5.85 -7.91 -7.19
N PRO A 58 -7.16 -8.21 -7.29
CA PRO A 58 -7.96 -7.92 -8.49
C PRO A 58 -8.09 -6.42 -8.82
N MET A 59 -7.77 -5.54 -7.86
CA MET A 59 -7.85 -4.09 -7.98
C MET A 59 -6.51 -3.43 -8.32
N ILE A 60 -5.44 -4.20 -8.28
CA ILE A 60 -4.09 -3.79 -8.66
C ILE A 60 -3.89 -4.24 -10.11
N PRO A 61 -3.48 -3.36 -11.05
CA PRO A 61 -3.18 -3.80 -12.41
C PRO A 61 -2.08 -4.86 -12.40
N GLN A 62 -2.22 -5.89 -13.23
CA GLN A 62 -1.41 -7.11 -13.17
C GLN A 62 0.11 -6.86 -13.25
N GLN A 63 0.52 -5.90 -14.09
CA GLN A 63 1.93 -5.49 -14.24
C GLN A 63 2.57 -4.96 -12.94
N PHE A 64 1.76 -4.55 -11.96
CA PHE A 64 2.25 -4.05 -10.67
C PHE A 64 2.28 -5.14 -9.60
N HIS A 65 1.76 -6.35 -9.81
CA HIS A 65 1.74 -7.38 -8.77
C HIS A 65 3.14 -7.82 -8.35
N GLU A 66 4.02 -8.06 -9.32
CA GLU A 66 5.42 -8.43 -9.06
C GLU A 66 6.21 -7.28 -8.46
N LEU A 67 6.01 -6.05 -8.98
CA LEU A 67 6.61 -4.83 -8.44
C LEU A 67 6.24 -4.65 -6.96
N TRP A 68 4.96 -4.77 -6.64
CA TRP A 68 4.44 -4.62 -5.29
C TRP A 68 5.03 -5.67 -4.34
N LYS A 69 5.10 -6.92 -4.78
CA LYS A 69 5.71 -8.01 -4.02
C LYS A 69 7.19 -7.73 -3.77
N LYS A 70 7.93 -7.30 -4.80
CA LYS A 70 9.37 -6.99 -4.71
C LYS A 70 9.61 -5.94 -3.62
N GLY A 71 8.89 -4.82 -3.61
CA GLY A 71 9.05 -3.78 -2.58
C GLY A 71 8.84 -4.29 -1.15
N ILE A 72 7.82 -5.14 -0.93
CA ILE A 72 7.55 -5.76 0.37
C ILE A 72 8.69 -6.70 0.81
N ASP A 73 9.22 -7.49 -0.12
CA ASP A 73 10.26 -8.49 0.17
C ASP A 73 11.63 -7.84 0.40
N THR A 74 11.97 -6.82 -0.39
CA THR A 74 13.25 -6.10 -0.29
C THR A 74 13.26 -5.02 0.78
N ASN A 75 12.09 -4.55 1.22
CA ASN A 75 11.92 -3.35 2.07
C ASN A 75 12.40 -2.05 1.42
N GLU A 76 12.57 -2.02 0.10
CA GLU A 76 13.00 -0.81 -0.60
C GLU A 76 11.86 0.22 -0.70
N TYR A 77 10.61 -0.24 -0.77
CA TYR A 77 9.42 0.60 -0.79
C TYR A 77 8.16 -0.21 -0.47
N TYR A 78 7.10 0.47 -0.04
CA TYR A 78 5.78 -0.10 0.17
C TYR A 78 4.75 0.68 -0.65
N LEU A 79 3.81 -0.02 -1.28
CA LEU A 79 2.82 0.58 -2.16
C LEU A 79 1.42 0.54 -1.53
N LYS A 80 0.56 1.48 -1.94
CA LYS A 80 -0.87 1.56 -1.59
C LYS A 80 -1.66 2.07 -2.80
N LEU A 81 -2.90 1.61 -2.95
CA LEU A 81 -3.83 2.15 -3.94
C LEU A 81 -4.16 3.61 -3.60
N CYS A 82 -4.13 4.49 -4.60
CA CYS A 82 -4.61 5.87 -4.50
C CYS A 82 -5.98 5.95 -5.19
N GLY A 83 -7.05 6.12 -4.40
CA GLY A 83 -8.44 6.08 -4.92
C GLY A 83 -8.99 4.66 -5.07
N SER A 84 -9.91 4.46 -6.02
CA SER A 84 -10.68 3.21 -6.15
C SER A 84 -9.93 2.02 -6.76
N GLY A 85 -8.69 2.21 -7.22
CA GLY A 85 -7.92 1.22 -8.00
C GLY A 85 -8.33 1.15 -9.47
N GLY A 86 -7.63 0.31 -10.25
CA GLY A 86 -7.88 0.09 -11.69
C GLY A 86 -7.19 1.04 -12.67
N GLY A 87 -6.32 1.94 -12.20
CA GLY A 87 -5.56 2.88 -13.03
C GLY A 87 -5.13 4.13 -12.25
N GLY A 88 -4.33 5.01 -12.87
CA GLY A 88 -3.88 6.26 -12.28
C GLY A 88 -2.59 6.13 -11.45
N TYR A 89 -2.57 6.75 -10.27
CA TYR A 89 -1.39 6.80 -9.41
C TYR A 89 -1.39 5.66 -8.37
N ILE A 90 -0.19 5.15 -8.07
CA ILE A 90 0.07 4.30 -6.91
C ILE A 90 0.84 5.16 -5.92
N LEU A 91 0.43 5.15 -4.65
CA LEU A 91 1.16 5.85 -3.60
C LEU A 91 2.28 4.94 -3.08
N GLY A 92 3.50 5.46 -3.04
CA GLY A 92 4.68 4.76 -2.55
C GLY A 92 5.24 5.40 -1.28
N PHE A 93 5.81 4.57 -0.41
CA PHE A 93 6.48 4.96 0.83
C PHE A 93 7.85 4.29 0.89
N THR A 94 8.90 5.04 1.21
CA THR A 94 10.26 4.51 1.36
C THR A 94 11.03 5.29 2.43
N GLU A 95 11.92 4.59 3.14
CA GLU A 95 12.91 5.20 4.05
C GLU A 95 14.14 5.72 3.29
N ASP A 96 14.36 5.27 2.05
CA ASP A 96 15.55 5.59 1.24
C ASP A 96 15.12 5.89 -0.20
N LEU A 97 14.90 7.19 -0.47
CA LEU A 97 14.44 7.66 -1.78
C LEU A 97 15.39 7.21 -2.91
N SER A 98 16.70 7.28 -2.70
CA SER A 98 17.68 6.88 -3.71
C SER A 98 17.62 5.38 -4.04
N LYS A 99 17.35 4.51 -3.06
CA LYS A 99 17.10 3.08 -3.34
C LYS A 99 15.78 2.87 -4.06
N ALA A 100 14.71 3.56 -3.66
CA ALA A 100 13.42 3.45 -4.32
C ALA A 100 13.47 3.92 -5.78
N GLU A 101 14.13 5.04 -6.07
CA GLU A 101 14.33 5.55 -7.43
C GLU A 101 15.05 4.55 -8.32
N LYS A 102 16.10 3.89 -7.81
CA LYS A 102 16.79 2.82 -8.53
C LYS A 102 15.88 1.63 -8.78
N ALA A 103 15.19 1.17 -7.73
CA ALA A 103 14.31 0.01 -7.80
C ALA A 103 13.07 0.23 -8.68
N LEU A 104 12.66 1.48 -8.87
CA LEU A 104 11.49 1.92 -9.64
C LEU A 104 11.87 2.73 -10.90
N SER A 105 13.11 2.62 -11.37
CA SER A 105 13.67 3.43 -12.49
C SER A 105 12.89 3.33 -13.81
N GLY A 106 12.10 2.27 -14.01
CA GLY A 106 11.20 2.12 -15.16
C GLY A 106 9.87 2.88 -15.05
N TYR A 107 9.63 3.63 -13.97
CA TYR A 107 8.38 4.31 -13.68
C TYR A 107 8.61 5.82 -13.47
N LYS A 108 7.61 6.63 -13.85
CA LYS A 108 7.61 8.06 -13.51
C LYS A 108 7.29 8.22 -12.02
N LEU A 109 8.24 8.77 -11.27
CA LEU A 109 8.08 9.05 -9.84
C LEU A 109 7.80 10.54 -9.63
N GLU A 110 6.83 10.84 -8.77
CA GLU A 110 6.57 12.20 -8.29
C GLU A 110 6.66 12.19 -6.77
N VAL A 111 7.66 12.89 -6.22
CA VAL A 111 7.85 13.00 -4.78
C VAL A 111 6.78 13.96 -4.24
N VAL A 112 5.81 13.41 -3.52
CA VAL A 112 4.71 14.19 -2.92
C VAL A 112 5.14 14.83 -1.61
N TYR A 113 6.04 14.19 -0.86
CA TYR A 113 6.48 14.64 0.45
C TYR A 113 7.83 13.98 0.82
N ASN A 114 8.76 14.74 1.41
CA ASN A 114 10.05 14.26 1.91
C ASN A 114 10.45 15.07 3.16
N PHE A 115 11.04 14.41 4.17
CA PHE A 115 11.50 15.03 5.42
C PHE A 115 13.00 15.29 5.40
#